data_AF-A0A9D7CS73-F1
#
_entry.id   AF-A0A9D7CS73-F1
#
_cell.length_a   1.000
_cell.length_b   1.000
_cell.length_c   1.000
_cell.angle_alpha   90.00
_cell.angle_beta   90.00
_cell.angle_gamma   90.00
#
_symmetry.space_group_name_H-M   'P 1'
#
loop_
_entity.id
_entity.type
_entity.pdbx_description
1 polymer ?
#
loop_
_entity_poly.entity_id
_entity_poly.type
_entity_poly.pdbx_seq_one_letter_code
_entity_poly.pdbx_strand_id
1 'polypeptide(L)'
;MPITGDNPEHGTRVDLTRTDDAELTYTGRIATNDRSFSLRVTVAGDTVVAETDGGPDLAERARLIVRTALKHAAADGLPPPRRIQRWRDSRD
;
A
#
# COMPACT_ATOMS: atom_id res chain seq x y z
N MET A 1 9.72 25.11 9.69
CA MET A 1 8.36 24.87 9.15
C MET A 1 8.25 23.38 8.88
N PRO A 2 7.40 22.61 9.59
CA PRO A 2 7.23 21.22 9.23
C PRO A 2 6.21 21.16 8.09
N ILE A 3 6.62 20.64 6.93
CA ILE A 3 5.71 20.30 5.82
C ILE A 3 4.99 19.03 6.27
N THR A 4 4.07 19.15 7.22
CA THR A 4 3.30 18.02 7.78
C THR A 4 1.96 17.95 7.08
N GLY A 5 1.98 17.50 5.82
CA GLY A 5 0.80 16.96 5.15
C GLY A 5 0.85 15.44 5.26
N ASP A 6 0.27 14.88 6.32
CA ASP A 6 0.12 13.42 6.46
C ASP A 6 -0.81 12.84 5.37
N ASN A 7 -1.70 13.68 4.83
CA ASN A 7 -2.63 13.36 3.75
C ASN A 7 -2.22 14.06 2.46
N PRO A 8 -2.29 13.38 1.30
CA PRO A 8 -1.95 13.97 0.01
C PRO A 8 -2.98 15.02 -0.41
N GLU A 9 -2.58 16.18 -0.93
CA GLU A 9 -3.54 17.21 -1.42
C GLU A 9 -4.43 16.68 -2.57
N HIS A 10 -3.90 15.76 -3.37
CA HIS A 10 -4.61 15.00 -4.40
C HIS A 10 -4.12 13.54 -4.46
N GLY A 11 -5.00 12.61 -4.80
CA GLY A 11 -4.61 11.20 -4.99
C GLY A 11 -4.76 10.31 -3.78
N THR A 12 -4.01 9.21 -3.82
CA THR A 12 -3.95 8.21 -2.74
C THR A 12 -2.50 7.94 -2.38
N ARG A 13 -2.19 7.98 -1.09
CA ARG A 13 -0.89 7.62 -0.52
C ARG A 13 -1.03 6.31 0.22
N VAL A 14 -0.19 5.34 -0.11
CA VAL A 14 -0.07 4.08 0.62
C VAL A 14 1.27 4.09 1.34
N ASP A 15 1.27 3.83 2.63
CA ASP A 15 2.47 3.59 3.43
C ASP A 15 2.28 2.30 4.21
N LEU A 16 3.02 1.27 3.80
CA LEU A 16 2.92 -0.08 4.33
C LEU A 16 4.30 -0.56 4.75
N THR A 17 4.38 -1.18 5.91
CA THR A 17 5.59 -1.82 6.43
C THR A 17 5.32 -3.31 6.59
N ARG A 18 6.28 -4.13 6.16
CA ARG A 18 6.21 -5.57 6.34
C ARG A 18 6.40 -5.91 7.82
N THR A 19 5.43 -6.60 8.39
CA THR A 19 5.42 -7.03 9.80
C THR A 19 5.69 -8.52 9.96
N ASP A 20 5.49 -9.31 8.91
CA ASP A 20 5.75 -10.75 8.91
C ASP A 20 6.54 -11.14 7.66
N ASP A 21 7.68 -11.81 7.85
CA ASP A 21 8.52 -12.32 6.77
C ASP A 21 8.07 -13.69 6.24
N ALA A 22 7.36 -14.50 7.05
CA ALA A 22 6.87 -15.82 6.68
C ALA A 22 5.58 -15.74 5.86
N GLU A 23 4.64 -14.86 6.24
CA GLU A 23 3.35 -14.69 5.55
C GLU A 23 3.29 -13.45 4.62
N LEU A 24 4.44 -12.77 4.43
CA LEU A 24 4.54 -11.51 3.68
C LEU A 24 3.38 -10.54 4.01
N THR A 25 3.18 -10.33 5.31
CA THR A 25 2.11 -9.46 5.82
C THR A 25 2.63 -8.03 5.93
N TYR A 26 1.88 -7.10 5.35
CA TYR A 26 2.12 -5.68 5.39
C TYR A 26 1.02 -4.99 6.20
N THR A 27 1.40 -4.04 7.05
CA THR A 27 0.46 -3.20 7.77
C THR A 27 0.85 -1.74 7.66
N GLY A 28 -0.12 -0.85 7.76
CA GLY A 28 0.10 0.58 7.69
C GLY A 28 -1.18 1.32 7.38
N ARG A 29 -1.10 2.31 6.49
CA ARG A 29 -2.22 3.21 6.18
C ARG A 29 -2.34 3.49 4.69
N ILE A 30 -3.57 3.71 4.26
CA ILE A 30 -3.93 4.30 2.98
C ILE A 30 -4.61 5.65 3.25
N ALA A 31 -4.05 6.73 2.73
CA ALA A 31 -4.56 8.08 2.88
C ALA A 31 -5.10 8.60 1.55
N THR A 32 -6.30 9.14 1.59
CA THR A 32 -6.88 10.00 0.56
C THR A 32 -6.66 11.47 0.95
N ASN A 33 -7.13 12.39 0.12
CA ASN A 33 -7.15 13.83 0.40
C ASN A 33 -7.66 14.18 1.81
N ASP A 34 -8.74 13.53 2.23
CA ASP A 34 -9.49 13.98 3.40
C ASP A 34 -9.28 13.07 4.62
N ARG A 35 -8.89 11.81 4.40
CA ARG A 35 -8.91 10.76 5.43
C ARG A 35 -7.79 9.76 5.27
N SER A 36 -7.43 9.12 6.37
CA SER A 36 -6.53 7.97 6.40
C SER A 36 -7.22 6.77 7.01
N PHE A 37 -7.01 5.61 6.41
CA PHE A 37 -7.60 4.35 6.77
C PHE A 37 -6.51 3.35 7.11
N SER A 38 -6.78 2.49 8.08
CA SER A 38 -5.88 1.38 8.42
C SER A 38 -5.87 0.39 7.27
N LEU A 39 -4.70 -0.14 6.94
CA LEU A 39 -4.54 -1.08 5.84
C LEU A 39 -3.69 -2.26 6.29
N ARG A 40 -4.22 -3.47 6.07
CA ARG A 40 -3.51 -4.73 6.17
C ARG A 40 -3.50 -5.39 4.81
N VAL A 41 -2.36 -5.90 4.39
CA VAL A 41 -2.22 -6.66 3.14
C VAL A 41 -1.46 -7.93 3.41
N THR A 42 -2.04 -9.08 3.07
CA THR A 42 -1.42 -10.39 3.21
C THR A 42 -1.13 -10.96 1.83
N VAL A 43 0.05 -11.56 1.67
CA VAL A 43 0.52 -12.09 0.38
C VAL A 43 0.84 -13.56 0.54
N ALA A 44 0.02 -14.41 -0.08
CA ALA A 44 0.18 -15.86 -0.07
C ALA A 44 0.40 -16.37 -1.50
N GLY A 45 1.65 -16.66 -1.85
CA GLY A 45 2.05 -16.99 -3.22
C GLY A 45 1.70 -15.85 -4.18
N ASP A 46 0.85 -16.11 -5.16
CA ASP A 46 0.36 -15.12 -6.13
C ASP A 46 -0.90 -14.36 -5.66
N THR A 47 -1.45 -14.70 -4.50
CA THR A 47 -2.66 -14.07 -3.97
C THR A 47 -2.31 -12.90 -3.07
N VAL A 48 -2.85 -11.73 -3.40
CA VAL A 48 -2.76 -10.52 -2.57
C VAL A 48 -4.16 -10.18 -2.07
N VAL A 49 -4.31 -10.14 -0.74
CA VAL A 49 -5.55 -9.78 -0.04
C VAL A 49 -5.31 -8.48 0.72
N ALA A 50 -6.16 -7.48 0.52
CA ALA A 50 -6.08 -6.19 1.19
C ALA A 50 -7.35 -5.95 2.02
N GLU A 51 -7.17 -5.49 3.25
CA GLU A 51 -8.23 -5.21 4.21
C GLU A 51 -8.08 -3.79 4.73
N THR A 52 -9.15 -2.99 4.64
CA THR A 52 -9.16 -1.61 5.12
C THR A 52 -10.57 -1.18 5.54
N ASP A 53 -10.63 -0.28 6.51
CA ASP A 53 -11.86 0.40 6.96
C ASP A 53 -12.31 1.50 5.97
N GLY A 54 -11.51 1.81 4.95
CA GLY A 54 -11.84 2.75 3.88
C GLY A 54 -12.80 2.22 2.81
N GLY A 55 -13.21 0.95 2.89
CA GLY A 55 -14.13 0.33 1.94
C GLY A 55 -13.45 -0.45 0.80
N PRO A 56 -14.24 -1.17 -0.01
CA PRO A 56 -13.73 -2.15 -0.98
C PRO A 56 -12.91 -1.52 -2.11
N ASP A 57 -13.24 -0.30 -2.54
CA ASP A 57 -12.51 0.38 -3.62
C ASP A 57 -11.08 0.72 -3.20
N LEU A 58 -10.88 1.16 -1.95
CA LEU A 58 -9.56 1.41 -1.38
C LEU A 58 -8.80 0.12 -1.14
N ALA A 59 -9.49 -0.96 -0.73
CA ALA A 59 -8.89 -2.28 -0.60
C ALA A 59 -8.33 -2.77 -1.95
N GLU A 60 -9.12 -2.70 -3.02
CA GLU A 60 -8.67 -3.13 -4.36
C GLU A 60 -7.53 -2.24 -4.87
N ARG A 61 -7.60 -0.93 -4.65
CA ARG A 61 -6.50 -0.01 -5.02
C ARG A 61 -5.20 -0.35 -4.28
N ALA A 62 -5.28 -0.62 -2.97
CA ALA A 62 -4.14 -1.06 -2.18
C ALA A 62 -3.56 -2.38 -2.69
N ARG A 63 -4.43 -3.36 -2.97
CA ARG A 63 -4.06 -4.66 -3.53
C ARG A 63 -3.28 -4.52 -4.83
N LEU A 64 -3.75 -3.69 -5.76
CA LEU A 64 -3.07 -3.45 -7.04
C LEU A 64 -1.70 -2.77 -6.85
N ILE A 65 -1.59 -1.83 -5.91
CA ILE A 65 -0.32 -1.16 -5.58
C ILE A 65 0.70 -2.17 -5.04
N VAL A 66 0.30 -3.00 -4.07
CA VAL A 66 1.19 -4.01 -3.46
C VAL A 66 1.59 -5.06 -4.49
N ARG A 67 0.63 -5.58 -5.26
CA ARG A 67 0.91 -6.53 -6.35
C ARG A 67 1.93 -5.97 -7.34
N THR A 68 1.78 -4.71 -7.71
CA THR A 68 2.70 -4.04 -8.63
C THR A 68 4.09 -3.91 -8.02
N ALA A 69 4.20 -3.51 -6.74
CA ALA A 69 5.49 -3.40 -6.04
C ALA A 69 6.22 -4.75 -5.96
N LEU A 70 5.49 -5.83 -5.65
CA LEU A 70 6.03 -7.19 -5.61
C LEU A 70 6.51 -7.66 -6.99
N LYS A 71 5.71 -7.41 -8.03
CA LYS A 71 6.08 -7.77 -9.41
C LYS A 71 7.36 -7.07 -9.86
N HIS A 72 7.53 -5.79 -9.52
CA HIS A 72 8.76 -5.04 -9.84
C HIS A 72 9.96 -5.62 -9.09
N ALA A 73 9.85 -5.84 -7.77
CA ALA A 73 10.93 -6.45 -7.00
C ALA A 73 11.35 -7.82 -7.58
N ALA A 74 10.38 -8.66 -7.93
CA ALA A 74 10.64 -9.96 -8.56
C ALA A 74 11.32 -9.82 -9.94
N ALA A 75 10.89 -8.87 -10.77
CA ALA A 75 11.51 -8.60 -12.07
C ALA A 75 12.96 -8.11 -11.94
N ASP A 76 13.27 -7.38 -10.87
CA ASP A 76 14.60 -6.88 -10.56
C ASP A 76 15.48 -7.90 -9.81
N GLY A 77 14.98 -9.11 -9.54
CA GLY A 77 15.69 -10.13 -8.76
C GLY A 77 15.89 -9.75 -7.28
N LEU A 78 15.10 -8.79 -6.79
CA LEU A 78 15.16 -8.28 -5.43
C LEU A 78 14.20 -9.05 -4.51
N PRO A 79 14.55 -9.19 -3.22
CA PRO A 79 13.60 -9.72 -2.25
C PRO A 79 12.35 -8.82 -2.17
N PRO A 80 11.20 -9.36 -1.72
CA PRO A 80 10.02 -8.54 -1.47
C PRO A 80 10.38 -7.31 -0.62
N PRO A 81 9.82 -6.13 -0.91
CA PRO A 81 10.18 -4.91 -0.21
C PRO A 81 9.79 -4.97 1.26
N ARG A 82 10.60 -4.37 2.14
CA ARG A 82 10.26 -4.23 3.58
C ARG A 82 9.29 -3.09 3.85
N ARG A 83 9.25 -2.09 2.96
CA ARG A 83 8.33 -0.96 3.02
C ARG A 83 7.85 -0.61 1.63
N ILE A 84 6.54 -0.38 1.50
CA ILE A 84 5.90 0.06 0.27
C ILE A 84 5.32 1.44 0.53
N GLN A 85 5.99 2.46 0.03
CA GLN A 85 5.48 3.83 0.02
C GLN A 85 5.21 4.24 -1.42
N ARG A 86 3.94 4.46 -1.76
CA ARG A 86 3.53 4.85 -3.12
C ARG A 86 2.51 5.97 -3.07
N TRP A 87 2.71 6.95 -3.95
CA TRP A 87 1.76 8.02 -4.22
C TRP A 87 1.18 7.80 -5.61
N ARG A 88 -0.15 7.86 -5.72
CA ARG A 88 -0.85 7.79 -7.00
C ARG A 88 -1.75 9.00 -7.11
N ASP A 89 -1.41 9.90 -8.02
CA ASP A 89 -2.23 11.07 -8.31
C ASP A 89 -3.62 10.65 -8.81
N SER A 90 -4.63 11.44 -8.47
CA SER A 90 -5.99 11.30 -9.03
C SER A 90 -6.04 12.08 -10.34
N ARG A 91 -5.24 11.70 -11.33
CA ARG A 91 -5.46 12.17 -12.70
C ARG A 91 -6.29 11.12 -13.41
N ASP A 92 -7.59 11.38 -13.45
CA ASP A 92 -8.49 10.92 -14.51
C ASP A 92 -8.84 12.15 -15.35
#